data_AF-A0A376FLN9-F1
#
_entry.id   AF-A0A376FLN9-F1
#
_cell.length_a   1.000
_cell.length_b   1.000
_cell.length_c   1.000
_cell.angle_alpha   90.00
_cell.angle_beta   90.00
_cell.angle_gamma   90.00
#
_symmetry.space_group_name_H-M   'P 1'
#
loop_
_entity.id
_entity.type
_entity.pdbx_description
1 polymer ?
#
loop_
_entity_poly.entity_id
_entity_poly.type
_entity_poly.pdbx_seq_one_letter_code
_entity_poly.pdbx_strand_id
1 'polypeptide(L)'
;MPVELTCIPPRAKRQSAPSFKRWVILLVVLIMAGAGITAFFWPTSSPTHTATFWFCFLGIPSVIGGVAFAFRWLIYLAGEWLADGWDAAREWDLAQDIRSGQRSLGMFGYVVHLPHVISSESISQQMQVPEGIILPAKVDETGELLIHHASFSDMGLPVLVRVKERINSLLRETALQNVFQRMPQKSPLAVLFQFSPDISLSPEELAVIKQLVQNSIGFGNDSKLLIVFYVQIMPDDFIMQLHRF
;
A
#
# COMPACT_ATOMS: atom_id res chain seq x y z
N MET A 1 -8.91 0.17 0.88
CA MET A 1 -8.03 -0.98 0.61
C MET A 1 -7.37 -1.36 1.92
N PRO A 2 -7.41 -2.64 2.33
CA PRO A 2 -6.73 -3.06 3.57
C PRO A 2 -5.23 -2.83 3.42
N VAL A 3 -4.60 -2.24 4.44
CA VAL A 3 -3.15 -2.00 4.50
C VAL A 3 -2.57 -2.94 5.54
N GLU A 4 -1.61 -3.77 5.14
CA GLU A 4 -0.99 -4.78 6.01
C GLU A 4 0.10 -4.15 6.89
N LEU A 5 -0.29 -3.75 8.11
CA LEU A 5 0.64 -3.18 9.09
C LEU A 5 1.64 -4.20 9.67
N THR A 6 1.43 -5.50 9.43
CA THR A 6 2.27 -6.59 9.92
C THR A 6 3.62 -6.70 9.20
N CYS A 7 3.74 -6.09 8.02
CA CYS A 7 4.97 -6.07 7.24
C CYS A 7 5.99 -5.05 7.76
N ILE A 8 5.60 -4.16 8.69
CA ILE A 8 6.46 -3.12 9.23
C ILE A 8 7.44 -3.73 10.25
N PRO A 9 8.77 -3.54 10.09
CA PRO A 9 9.75 -4.16 10.96
C PRO A 9 9.64 -3.68 12.42
N PRO A 10 10.16 -4.44 13.38
CA PRO A 10 10.14 -4.06 14.79
C PRO A 10 11.04 -2.84 15.07
N ARG A 11 10.83 -2.21 16.24
CA ARG A 11 11.68 -1.12 16.74
C ARG A 11 13.13 -1.57 16.87
N ALA A 12 14.05 -0.62 16.72
CA ALA A 12 15.48 -0.91 16.85
C ALA A 12 15.82 -1.40 18.26
N LYS A 13 16.69 -2.42 18.33
CA LYS A 13 17.15 -2.96 19.62
C LYS A 13 18.17 -2.01 20.24
N ARG A 14 17.82 -1.37 21.35
CA ARG A 14 18.69 -0.44 22.08
C ARG A 14 19.74 -1.20 22.90
N GLN A 15 20.97 -0.68 22.90
CA GLN A 15 22.04 -1.18 23.76
C GLN A 15 21.97 -0.50 25.13
N SER A 16 22.40 -1.19 26.18
CA SER A 16 22.48 -0.58 27.51
C SER A 16 23.64 0.42 27.60
N ALA A 17 23.39 1.57 28.22
CA ALA A 17 24.41 2.59 28.45
C ALA A 17 25.65 2.01 29.20
N PRO A 18 26.87 2.42 28.82
CA PRO A 18 28.07 1.99 29.53
C PRO A 18 28.03 2.52 30.98
N SER A 19 28.24 1.62 31.94
CA SER A 19 28.11 1.97 33.36
C SER A 19 29.30 2.81 33.84
N PHE A 20 29.05 4.06 34.22
CA PHE A 20 30.06 4.97 34.75
C PHE A 20 30.82 4.39 35.95
N LYS A 21 30.12 3.73 36.88
CA LYS A 21 30.71 3.14 38.10
C LYS A 21 31.81 2.11 37.80
N ARG A 22 31.56 1.17 36.87
CA ARG A 22 32.57 0.17 36.49
C ARG A 22 33.80 0.82 35.86
N TRP A 23 33.58 1.91 35.15
CA TRP A 23 34.62 2.65 34.47
C TRP A 23 35.53 3.40 35.45
N VAL A 24 34.95 4.03 36.48
CA VAL A 24 35.70 4.64 37.59
C VAL A 24 36.56 3.60 38.32
N ILE A 25 36.01 2.41 38.61
CA ILE A 25 36.77 1.32 39.25
C ILE A 25 37.96 0.91 38.39
N LEU A 26 37.77 0.73 37.08
CA LEU A 26 38.84 0.39 36.14
C LEU A 26 39.93 1.46 36.11
N LEU A 27 39.55 2.74 36.09
CA LEU A 27 40.50 3.85 36.13
C LEU A 27 41.33 3.88 37.42
N VAL A 28 40.71 3.62 38.58
CA VAL A 28 41.44 3.50 39.85
C VAL A 28 42.45 2.36 39.81
N VAL A 29 42.05 1.19 39.28
CA VAL A 29 42.96 0.04 39.11
C VAL A 29 44.10 0.38 38.15
N LEU A 30 43.83 1.09 37.06
CA LEU A 30 44.84 1.51 36.09
C LEU A 30 45.84 2.50 36.72
N ILE A 31 45.39 3.44 37.54
CA ILE A 31 46.26 4.38 38.28
C ILE A 31 47.14 3.62 39.27
N MET A 32 46.57 2.67 40.02
CA MET A 32 47.33 1.83 40.97
C MET A 32 48.37 0.97 40.26
N ALA A 33 48.05 0.41 39.10
CA ALA A 33 49.01 -0.34 38.28
C ALA A 33 50.10 0.58 37.71
N GLY A 34 49.71 1.76 37.22
CA GLY A 34 50.63 2.81 36.78
C GLY A 34 51.59 3.24 37.89
N ALA A 35 51.10 3.30 39.14
CA ALA A 35 51.91 3.52 40.35
C ALA A 35 53.06 2.52 40.47
N GLY A 36 52.73 1.22 40.39
CA GLY A 36 53.71 0.16 40.53
C GLY A 36 54.76 0.19 39.43
N ILE A 37 54.33 0.41 38.19
CA ILE A 37 55.23 0.47 37.02
C ILE A 37 56.14 1.69 37.11
N THR A 38 55.58 2.87 37.41
CA THR A 38 56.38 4.10 37.52
C THR A 38 57.38 4.02 38.67
N ALA A 39 57.01 3.45 39.82
CA ALA A 39 57.94 3.23 40.93
C ALA A 39 59.03 2.20 40.62
N PHE A 40 58.71 1.13 39.87
CA PHE A 40 59.67 0.08 39.53
C PHE A 40 60.67 0.51 38.46
N PHE A 41 60.23 1.25 37.44
CA PHE A 41 61.07 1.72 36.33
C PHE A 41 61.68 3.10 36.55
N TRP A 42 61.48 3.73 37.72
CA TRP A 42 62.01 5.07 37.96
C TRP A 42 63.54 5.04 38.06
N PRO A 43 64.26 5.86 37.28
CA PRO A 43 65.72 5.87 37.30
C PRO A 43 66.23 6.45 38.63
N THR A 44 67.20 5.76 39.22
CA THR A 44 67.84 6.10 40.51
C THR A 44 68.53 7.47 40.54
N SER A 45 68.72 8.09 39.36
CA SER A 45 69.38 9.38 39.18
C SER A 45 68.44 10.59 39.22
N SER A 46 67.12 10.40 39.28
CA SER A 46 66.13 11.49 39.18
C SER A 46 65.30 11.67 40.45
N PRO A 47 65.17 12.90 41.00
CA PRO A 47 64.40 13.15 42.21
C PRO A 47 62.89 12.96 41.99
N THR A 48 62.23 12.35 42.97
CA THR A 48 60.80 11.97 42.96
C THR A 48 59.85 13.17 43.06
N HIS A 49 60.35 14.37 43.36
CA HIS A 49 59.57 15.62 43.42
C HIS A 49 59.44 16.33 42.06
N THR A 50 59.94 15.74 40.97
CA THR A 50 59.89 16.35 39.64
C THR A 50 58.48 16.26 39.06
N ALA A 51 57.99 17.31 38.40
CA ALA A 51 56.66 17.34 37.79
C ALA A 51 56.43 16.22 36.74
N THR A 52 57.51 15.75 36.11
CA THR A 52 57.49 14.64 35.14
C THR A 52 57.12 13.30 35.78
N PHE A 53 57.49 13.08 37.06
CA PHE A 53 57.10 11.89 37.82
C PHE A 53 55.58 11.82 37.96
N TRP A 54 54.95 12.92 38.39
CA TRP A 54 53.51 13.02 38.57
C TRP A 54 52.74 12.95 37.24
N PHE A 55 53.31 13.48 36.16
CA PHE A 55 52.72 13.37 34.83
C PHE A 55 52.71 11.91 34.33
N CYS A 56 53.80 11.16 34.53
CA CYS A 56 53.84 9.73 34.19
C CYS A 56 52.96 8.87 35.11
N PHE A 57 52.94 9.18 36.41
CA PHE A 57 52.19 8.46 37.43
C PHE A 57 50.67 8.64 37.27
N LEU A 58 50.20 9.87 37.15
CA LEU A 58 48.77 10.19 37.20
C LEU A 58 48.23 10.69 35.85
N GLY A 59 49.05 11.46 35.12
CA GLY A 59 48.64 12.06 33.85
C GLY A 59 48.39 11.02 32.76
N ILE A 60 49.38 10.18 32.47
CA ILE A 60 49.30 9.20 31.37
C ILE A 60 48.13 8.22 31.56
N PRO A 61 47.95 7.53 32.71
CA PRO A 61 46.83 6.62 32.91
C PRO A 61 45.47 7.32 32.85
N SER A 62 45.36 8.53 33.38
CA SER A 62 44.11 9.30 33.36
C SER A 62 43.72 9.73 31.94
N VAL A 63 44.68 10.17 31.12
CA VAL A 63 44.44 10.56 29.72
C VAL A 63 44.07 9.34 28.88
N ILE A 64 44.85 8.26 28.93
CA ILE A 64 44.56 7.02 28.18
C ILE A 64 43.18 6.48 28.57
N GLY A 65 42.90 6.49 29.87
CA GLY A 65 41.61 6.11 30.39
C GLY A 65 40.48 6.99 29.83
N GLY A 66 40.58 8.30 30.00
CA GLY A 66 39.56 9.25 29.53
C GLY A 66 39.28 9.11 28.04
N VAL A 67 40.31 8.93 27.20
CA VAL A 67 40.16 8.70 25.76
C VAL A 67 39.42 7.38 25.49
N ALA A 68 39.77 6.29 26.17
CA ALA A 68 39.10 5.00 26.00
C ALA A 68 37.61 5.07 26.44
N PHE A 69 37.32 5.80 27.53
CA PHE A 69 35.94 6.04 27.96
C PHE A 69 35.15 6.84 26.92
N ALA A 70 35.73 7.95 26.46
CA ALA A 70 35.11 8.82 25.47
C ALA A 70 34.81 8.06 24.17
N PHE A 71 35.76 7.25 23.69
CA PHE A 71 35.56 6.41 22.51
C PHE A 71 34.46 5.37 22.71
N ARG A 72 34.44 4.69 23.87
CA ARG A 72 33.40 3.70 24.19
C ARG A 72 32.01 4.33 24.34
N TRP A 73 31.95 5.56 24.85
CA TRP A 73 30.74 6.37 24.96
C TRP A 73 30.27 6.85 23.58
N LEU A 74 31.18 7.25 22.70
CA LEU A 74 30.88 7.66 21.33
C LEU A 74 30.29 6.50 20.53
N ILE A 75 30.84 5.28 20.65
CA ILE A 75 30.26 4.08 20.04
C ILE A 75 28.83 3.84 20.54
N TYR A 76 28.58 4.04 21.84
CA TYR A 76 27.23 3.92 22.40
C TYR A 76 26.27 4.97 21.82
N LEU A 77 26.68 6.25 21.77
CA LEU A 77 25.87 7.32 21.17
C LEU A 77 25.58 7.07 19.69
N ALA A 78 26.58 6.61 18.93
CA ALA A 78 26.39 6.28 17.52
C ALA A 78 25.34 5.17 17.35
N GLY A 79 25.34 4.16 18.22
CA GLY A 79 24.32 3.11 18.24
C GLY A 79 22.93 3.64 18.59
N GLU A 80 22.82 4.54 19.57
CA GLU A 80 21.55 5.16 19.96
C GLU A 80 20.99 6.05 18.84
N TRP A 81 21.83 6.88 18.20
CA TRP A 81 21.43 7.74 17.09
C TRP A 81 20.97 6.95 15.87
N LEU A 82 21.63 5.83 15.57
CA LEU A 82 21.20 4.94 14.49
C LEU A 82 19.83 4.30 14.81
N ALA A 83 19.62 3.90 16.06
CA ALA A 83 18.34 3.36 16.52
C ALA A 83 17.22 4.41 16.47
N ASP A 84 17.49 5.64 16.88
CA ASP A 84 16.52 6.75 16.82
C ASP A 84 16.19 7.11 15.36
N GLY A 85 17.18 7.12 14.46
CA GLY A 85 16.95 7.32 13.03
C GLY A 85 16.08 6.23 12.40
N TRP A 86 16.30 4.97 12.79
CA TRP A 86 15.47 3.83 12.38
C TRP A 86 14.04 3.96 12.90
N ASP A 87 13.87 4.25 14.19
CA ASP A 87 12.56 4.40 14.82
C ASP A 87 11.77 5.56 14.19
N ALA A 88 12.44 6.69 13.87
CA ALA A 88 11.82 7.83 13.20
C ALA A 88 11.37 7.52 11.77
N ALA A 89 12.21 6.83 10.98
CA ALA A 89 11.84 6.39 9.62
C ALA A 89 10.63 5.45 9.66
N ARG A 90 10.64 4.48 10.58
CA ARG A 90 9.55 3.54 10.80
C ARG A 90 8.24 4.23 11.17
N GLU A 91 8.28 5.24 12.03
CA GLU A 91 7.08 5.99 12.41
C GLU A 91 6.52 6.79 11.23
N TRP A 92 7.39 7.31 10.37
CA TRP A 92 6.97 8.01 9.16
C TRP A 92 6.24 7.07 8.18
N ASP A 93 6.79 5.88 7.94
CA ASP A 93 6.17 4.85 7.10
C ASP A 93 4.83 4.39 7.67
N LEU A 94 4.78 4.10 8.98
CA LEU A 94 3.55 3.71 9.66
C LEU A 94 2.46 4.79 9.52
N ALA A 95 2.82 6.07 9.70
CA ALA A 95 1.88 7.17 9.56
C ALA A 95 1.36 7.30 8.11
N GLN A 96 2.22 7.07 7.11
CA GLN A 96 1.86 7.09 5.70
C GLN A 96 0.87 5.98 5.34
N ASP A 97 1.12 4.77 5.84
CA ASP A 97 0.28 3.60 5.62
C ASP A 97 -1.07 3.73 6.29
N ILE A 98 -1.11 4.23 7.54
CA ILE A 98 -2.36 4.56 8.23
C ILE A 98 -3.13 5.61 7.44
N ARG A 99 -2.50 6.70 6.99
CA ARG A 99 -3.15 7.73 6.17
C ARG A 99 -3.74 7.13 4.89
N SER A 100 -3.01 6.22 4.24
CA SER A 100 -3.48 5.54 3.02
C SER A 100 -4.67 4.62 3.30
N GLY A 101 -4.64 3.88 4.42
CA GLY A 101 -5.76 3.05 4.87
C GLY A 101 -6.99 3.85 5.30
N GLN A 102 -6.79 5.05 5.85
CA GLN A 102 -7.85 5.98 6.26
C GLN A 102 -8.47 6.77 5.11
N ARG A 103 -7.92 6.71 3.89
CA ARG A 103 -8.58 7.29 2.71
C ARG A 103 -9.88 6.52 2.44
N SER A 104 -10.99 7.10 2.86
CA SER A 104 -12.33 6.59 2.55
C SER A 104 -12.51 6.60 1.03
N LEU A 105 -12.69 5.43 0.43
CA LEU A 105 -13.13 5.33 -0.96
C LEU A 105 -14.62 5.73 -1.00
N GLY A 106 -14.92 6.92 -1.50
CA GLY A 106 -16.30 7.35 -1.73
C GLY A 106 -16.83 6.78 -3.03
N MET A 107 -17.90 5.99 -2.98
CA MET A 107 -18.66 5.65 -4.18
C MET A 107 -19.57 6.84 -4.53
N PHE A 108 -19.22 7.58 -5.59
CA PHE A 108 -20.02 8.74 -6.01
C PHE A 108 -21.30 8.35 -6.76
N GLY A 109 -21.31 7.19 -7.41
CA GLY A 109 -22.48 6.59 -8.03
C GLY A 109 -22.14 5.26 -8.70
N TYR A 110 -23.16 4.48 -9.01
CA TYR A 110 -23.07 3.25 -9.75
C TYR A 110 -24.22 3.17 -10.75
N VAL A 111 -23.98 2.54 -11.90
CA VAL A 111 -25.00 2.26 -12.91
C VAL A 111 -24.80 0.82 -13.35
N VAL A 112 -25.88 0.05 -13.34
CA VAL A 112 -25.88 -1.33 -13.82
C VAL A 112 -26.98 -1.45 -14.85
N HIS A 113 -26.63 -1.91 -16.04
CA HIS A 113 -27.63 -2.34 -16.99
C HIS A 113 -27.60 -3.87 -17.07
N LEU A 114 -28.77 -4.49 -17.16
CA LEU A 114 -28.94 -5.93 -17.33
C LEU A 114 -29.70 -6.22 -18.64
N PRO A 115 -29.59 -7.42 -19.21
CA PRO A 115 -30.21 -7.74 -20.51
C PRO A 115 -31.74 -7.76 -20.49
N HIS A 116 -32.35 -7.96 -19.31
CA HIS A 116 -33.78 -8.19 -19.18
C HIS A 116 -34.50 -7.14 -18.30
N VAL A 117 -33.91 -5.95 -18.10
CA VAL A 117 -34.42 -4.99 -17.11
C VAL A 117 -34.73 -3.66 -17.77
N ILE A 118 -36.02 -3.32 -17.78
CA ILE A 118 -36.54 -2.09 -18.41
C ILE A 118 -36.86 -1.00 -17.36
N SER A 119 -36.95 -1.28 -16.05
CA SER A 119 -37.57 -0.27 -15.16
C SER A 119 -37.30 -0.27 -13.64
N SER A 120 -36.26 -0.89 -13.09
CA SER A 120 -35.99 -0.80 -11.64
C SER A 120 -34.69 -0.07 -11.31
N GLU A 121 -34.80 1.05 -10.58
CA GLU A 121 -33.69 1.93 -10.18
C GLU A 121 -32.67 1.25 -9.23
N SER A 122 -32.97 0.09 -8.66
CA SER A 122 -32.04 -0.67 -7.81
C SER A 122 -32.20 -2.20 -7.90
N ILE A 123 -31.07 -2.92 -7.81
CA ILE A 123 -31.00 -4.39 -7.79
C ILE A 123 -31.78 -4.98 -6.61
N SER A 124 -31.79 -4.29 -5.47
CA SER A 124 -32.52 -4.72 -4.26
C SER A 124 -34.04 -4.69 -4.45
N GLN A 125 -34.57 -3.67 -5.13
CA GLN A 125 -36.01 -3.63 -5.48
C GLN A 125 -36.37 -4.68 -6.51
N GLN A 126 -35.44 -5.01 -7.40
CA GLN A 126 -35.67 -6.04 -8.42
C GLN A 126 -35.74 -7.45 -7.83
N MET A 127 -34.93 -7.74 -6.81
CA MET A 127 -35.01 -9.01 -6.06
C MET A 127 -36.28 -9.14 -5.20
N GLN A 128 -37.09 -8.09 -5.08
CA GLN A 128 -38.35 -8.09 -4.32
C GLN A 128 -39.59 -8.33 -5.19
N VAL A 129 -39.44 -8.51 -6.51
CA VAL A 129 -40.59 -8.80 -7.40
C VAL A 129 -41.13 -10.21 -7.11
N PRO A 130 -42.41 -10.36 -6.70
CA PRO A 130 -42.96 -11.64 -6.21
C PRO A 130 -42.96 -12.81 -7.22
N GLU A 131 -43.00 -12.52 -8.52
CA GLU A 131 -43.04 -13.53 -9.59
C GLU A 131 -41.64 -13.93 -10.11
N GLY A 132 -40.57 -13.33 -9.59
CA GLY A 132 -39.23 -13.53 -10.11
C GLY A 132 -39.03 -12.96 -11.53
N ILE A 133 -37.79 -12.91 -11.98
CA ILE A 133 -37.44 -12.47 -13.33
C ILE A 133 -37.72 -13.64 -14.29
N ILE A 134 -38.71 -13.50 -15.18
CA ILE A 134 -39.03 -14.53 -16.18
C ILE A 134 -37.97 -14.46 -17.29
N LEU A 135 -36.95 -15.30 -17.17
CA LEU A 135 -35.90 -15.43 -18.18
C LEU A 135 -36.47 -16.10 -19.46
N PRO A 136 -36.27 -15.53 -20.66
CA PRO A 136 -36.72 -16.17 -21.89
C PRO A 136 -36.04 -17.53 -22.06
N ALA A 137 -36.84 -18.57 -22.27
CA ALA A 137 -36.35 -19.92 -22.52
C ALA A 137 -35.83 -20.02 -23.96
N LYS A 138 -34.60 -20.51 -24.14
CA LYS A 138 -34.11 -20.94 -25.44
C LYS A 138 -33.98 -22.45 -25.41
N VAL A 139 -34.75 -23.13 -26.26
CA VAL A 139 -34.73 -24.59 -26.37
C VAL A 139 -33.46 -24.99 -27.12
N ASP A 140 -32.68 -25.88 -26.51
CA ASP A 140 -31.47 -26.45 -27.11
C ASP A 140 -31.81 -27.24 -28.39
N GLU A 141 -30.92 -27.26 -29.38
CA GLU A 141 -31.17 -27.88 -30.70
C GLU A 141 -31.37 -29.41 -30.63
N THR A 142 -31.13 -30.02 -29.48
CA THR A 142 -31.31 -31.44 -29.15
C THR A 142 -32.54 -31.76 -28.27
N GLY A 143 -33.34 -30.75 -27.88
CA GLY A 143 -34.70 -30.96 -27.39
C GLY A 143 -34.92 -31.44 -25.94
N GLU A 144 -33.89 -31.59 -25.11
CA GLU A 144 -34.07 -32.11 -23.73
C GLU A 144 -33.75 -31.14 -22.58
N LEU A 145 -33.09 -30.00 -22.83
CA LEU A 145 -32.73 -29.04 -21.78
C LEU A 145 -33.28 -27.64 -22.07
N LEU A 146 -34.22 -27.22 -21.23
CA LEU A 146 -34.86 -25.90 -21.26
C LEU A 146 -33.95 -24.93 -20.50
N ILE A 147 -32.98 -24.33 -21.19
CA ILE A 147 -32.02 -23.41 -20.58
C ILE A 147 -32.60 -22.00 -20.62
N HIS A 148 -32.71 -21.39 -19.44
CA HIS A 148 -33.08 -19.99 -19.28
C HIS A 148 -31.83 -19.11 -19.41
N HIS A 149 -31.72 -18.34 -20.49
CA HIS A 149 -30.58 -17.44 -20.73
C HIS A 149 -31.10 -16.01 -20.96
N ALA A 150 -30.64 -15.06 -20.13
CA ALA A 150 -30.76 -13.64 -20.43
C ALA A 150 -29.53 -13.15 -21.18
N SER A 151 -29.66 -12.97 -22.49
CA SER A 151 -28.66 -12.32 -23.33
C SER A 151 -29.17 -10.98 -23.83
N PHE A 152 -28.25 -10.09 -24.18
CA PHE A 152 -28.60 -8.85 -24.85
C PHE A 152 -29.07 -9.14 -26.27
N SER A 153 -29.96 -8.31 -26.82
CA SER A 153 -30.46 -8.48 -28.19
C SER A 153 -29.38 -8.32 -29.28
N ASP A 154 -28.16 -7.94 -28.90
CA ASP A 154 -27.02 -7.62 -29.77
C ASP A 154 -26.03 -8.78 -29.95
N MET A 155 -26.36 -10.01 -29.52
CA MET A 155 -25.46 -11.18 -29.57
C MET A 155 -24.91 -11.50 -30.96
N GLY A 156 -25.58 -11.09 -32.04
CA GLY A 156 -25.12 -11.30 -33.42
C GLY A 156 -24.06 -10.30 -33.91
N LEU A 157 -23.74 -9.27 -33.12
CA LEU A 157 -22.78 -8.23 -33.50
C LEU A 157 -21.36 -8.54 -33.01
N PRO A 158 -20.31 -8.00 -33.67
CA PRO A 158 -18.94 -8.11 -33.19
C PRO A 158 -18.77 -7.59 -31.75
N VAL A 159 -17.96 -8.28 -30.95
CA VAL A 159 -17.75 -7.97 -29.51
C VAL A 159 -17.39 -6.50 -29.27
N LEU A 160 -16.53 -5.92 -30.11
CA LEU A 160 -16.13 -4.51 -30.00
C LEU A 160 -17.32 -3.54 -30.17
N VAL A 161 -18.25 -3.86 -31.09
CA VAL A 161 -19.43 -3.04 -31.35
C VAL A 161 -20.38 -3.11 -30.15
N ARG A 162 -20.61 -4.31 -29.63
CA ARG A 162 -21.44 -4.55 -28.43
C ARG A 162 -20.89 -3.80 -27.22
N VAL A 163 -19.59 -3.90 -26.96
CA VAL A 163 -18.91 -3.17 -25.88
C VAL A 163 -19.06 -1.66 -26.04
N LYS A 164 -18.86 -1.14 -27.26
CA LYS A 164 -18.97 0.29 -27.55
C LYS A 164 -20.39 0.81 -27.33
N GLU A 165 -21.40 0.13 -27.84
CA GLU A 165 -22.80 0.48 -27.63
C GLU A 165 -23.17 0.44 -26.14
N ARG A 166 -22.69 -0.58 -25.43
CA ARG A 166 -22.95 -0.73 -24.01
C ARG A 166 -22.34 0.38 -23.17
N ILE A 167 -21.09 0.71 -23.42
CA ILE A 167 -20.39 1.81 -22.74
C ILE A 167 -21.09 3.14 -23.06
N ASN A 168 -21.48 3.37 -24.31
CA ASN A 168 -22.24 4.57 -24.68
C ASN A 168 -23.60 4.66 -23.97
N SER A 169 -24.31 3.54 -23.82
CA SER A 169 -25.56 3.49 -23.05
C SER A 169 -25.31 3.88 -21.60
N LEU A 170 -24.30 3.28 -20.95
CA LEU A 170 -23.93 3.58 -19.56
C LEU A 170 -23.57 5.06 -19.36
N LEU A 171 -22.85 5.66 -20.31
CA LEU A 171 -22.43 7.07 -20.23
C LEU A 171 -23.58 8.07 -20.45
N ARG A 172 -24.67 7.64 -21.10
CA ARG A 172 -25.86 8.46 -21.32
C ARG A 172 -26.80 8.46 -20.11
N GLU A 173 -26.61 7.56 -19.15
CA GLU A 173 -27.46 7.47 -17.98
C GLU A 173 -27.37 8.72 -17.11
N THR A 174 -28.55 9.22 -16.71
CA THR A 174 -28.68 10.49 -15.98
C THR A 174 -27.99 10.44 -14.61
N ALA A 175 -28.00 9.28 -13.95
CA ALA A 175 -27.30 9.06 -12.69
C ALA A 175 -25.78 9.29 -12.83
N LEU A 176 -25.17 8.80 -13.91
CA LEU A 176 -23.74 8.94 -14.17
C LEU A 176 -23.39 10.38 -14.57
N GLN A 177 -24.21 10.98 -15.42
CA GLN A 177 -24.09 12.39 -15.83
C GLN A 177 -24.11 13.34 -14.62
N ASN A 178 -25.03 13.11 -13.67
CA ASN A 178 -25.13 13.89 -12.45
C ASN A 178 -23.87 13.77 -11.57
N VAL A 179 -23.25 12.58 -11.52
CA VAL A 179 -21.99 12.37 -10.81
C VAL A 179 -20.86 13.15 -11.47
N PHE A 180 -20.75 13.10 -12.80
CA PHE A 180 -19.73 13.85 -13.54
C PHE A 180 -19.90 15.36 -13.39
N GLN A 181 -21.14 15.87 -13.35
CA GLN A 181 -21.40 17.31 -13.13
C GLN A 181 -21.03 17.77 -11.71
N ARG A 182 -21.21 16.92 -10.71
CA ARG A 182 -20.82 17.22 -9.32
C ARG A 182 -19.32 17.10 -9.08
N MET A 183 -18.57 16.45 -9.98
CA MET A 183 -17.14 16.29 -9.84
C MET A 183 -16.39 17.61 -10.15
N PRO A 184 -15.33 17.94 -9.41
CA PRO A 184 -14.49 19.09 -9.74
C PRO A 184 -13.80 18.88 -11.10
N GLN A 185 -13.88 19.87 -12.00
CA GLN A 185 -13.35 19.79 -13.38
C GLN A 185 -11.85 19.53 -13.51
N LYS A 186 -11.07 19.70 -12.43
CA LYS A 186 -9.63 19.46 -12.37
C LYS A 186 -9.27 18.17 -11.64
N SER A 187 -10.27 17.38 -11.27
CA SER A 187 -10.04 16.11 -10.61
C SER A 187 -9.48 15.13 -11.62
N PRO A 188 -8.50 14.33 -11.20
CA PRO A 188 -8.01 13.34 -12.09
C PRO A 188 -9.04 12.27 -12.46
N LEU A 189 -8.83 11.49 -13.54
CA LEU A 189 -9.77 10.49 -14.07
C LEU A 189 -9.01 9.39 -14.83
N ALA A 190 -8.85 8.25 -14.21
CA ALA A 190 -8.40 6.99 -14.81
C ALA A 190 -9.58 6.05 -14.89
N VAL A 191 -9.56 5.19 -15.90
CA VAL A 191 -10.69 4.33 -16.24
C VAL A 191 -10.19 2.91 -16.29
N LEU A 192 -10.83 2.02 -15.53
CA LEU A 192 -10.55 0.60 -15.48
C LEU A 192 -11.71 -0.14 -16.13
N PHE A 193 -11.40 -0.97 -17.12
CA PHE A 193 -12.37 -1.86 -17.74
C PHE A 193 -12.09 -3.28 -17.27
N GLN A 194 -13.13 -3.94 -16.80
CA GLN A 194 -13.08 -5.37 -16.50
C GLN A 194 -14.07 -6.08 -17.41
N PHE A 195 -13.55 -7.06 -18.16
CA PHE A 195 -14.31 -7.91 -19.07
C PHE A 195 -14.35 -9.35 -18.54
N SER A 196 -15.26 -10.18 -19.05
CA SER A 196 -15.25 -11.62 -18.75
C SER A 196 -13.97 -12.28 -19.29
N PRO A 197 -13.43 -13.31 -18.62
CA PRO A 197 -12.25 -14.05 -19.10
C PRO A 197 -12.31 -14.51 -20.56
N ASP A 198 -13.51 -14.70 -21.10
CA ASP A 198 -13.76 -15.25 -22.44
C ASP A 198 -13.75 -14.16 -23.53
N ILE A 199 -13.68 -12.90 -23.11
CA ILE A 199 -13.55 -11.74 -23.99
C ILE A 199 -12.12 -11.25 -23.95
N SER A 200 -11.36 -11.64 -24.98
CA SER A 200 -10.00 -11.15 -25.20
C SER A 200 -10.04 -9.97 -26.17
N LEU A 201 -9.84 -8.75 -25.66
CA LEU A 201 -9.69 -7.55 -26.49
C LEU A 201 -8.21 -7.26 -26.75
N SER A 202 -7.89 -6.87 -27.97
CA SER A 202 -6.56 -6.39 -28.36
C SER A 202 -6.21 -5.08 -27.64
N PRO A 203 -4.93 -4.78 -27.36
CA PRO A 203 -4.51 -3.49 -26.80
C PRO A 203 -5.01 -2.28 -27.59
N GLU A 204 -5.12 -2.42 -28.92
CA GLU A 204 -5.63 -1.37 -29.81
C GLU A 204 -7.12 -1.10 -29.60
N GLU A 205 -7.92 -2.17 -29.46
CA GLU A 205 -9.36 -2.07 -29.21
C GLU A 205 -9.63 -1.42 -27.85
N LEU A 206 -8.82 -1.77 -26.84
CA LEU A 206 -8.90 -1.15 -25.52
C LEU A 206 -8.56 0.35 -25.57
N ALA A 207 -7.61 0.76 -26.42
CA ALA A 207 -7.27 2.17 -26.62
C ALA A 207 -8.43 2.95 -27.24
N VAL A 208 -9.11 2.37 -28.23
CA VAL A 208 -10.32 2.96 -28.85
C VAL A 208 -11.43 3.14 -27.81
N ILE A 209 -11.67 2.13 -26.96
CA ILE A 209 -12.66 2.20 -25.90
C ILE A 209 -12.30 3.27 -24.86
N LYS A 210 -11.02 3.35 -24.45
CA LYS A 210 -10.53 4.41 -23.55
C LYS A 210 -10.78 5.80 -24.12
N GLN A 211 -10.45 6.00 -25.40
CA GLN A 211 -10.63 7.28 -26.07
C GLN A 211 -12.12 7.67 -26.17
N LEU A 212 -13.01 6.71 -26.44
CA LEU A 212 -14.45 6.91 -26.43
C LEU A 212 -14.96 7.43 -25.07
N VAL A 213 -14.49 6.82 -23.99
CA VAL A 213 -14.83 7.25 -22.62
C VAL A 213 -14.24 8.62 -22.31
N GLN A 214 -12.99 8.91 -22.68
CA GLN A 214 -12.40 10.23 -22.46
C GLN A 214 -13.17 11.34 -23.18
N ASN A 215 -13.53 11.11 -24.45
CA ASN A 215 -14.27 12.09 -25.26
C ASN A 215 -15.67 12.38 -24.72
N SER A 216 -16.33 11.38 -24.13
CA SER A 216 -17.69 11.52 -23.61
C SER A 216 -17.74 12.17 -22.23
N ILE A 217 -16.70 12.00 -21.40
CA ILE A 217 -16.63 12.63 -20.08
C ILE A 217 -16.05 14.07 -20.19
N GLY A 218 -15.26 14.38 -21.21
CA GLY A 218 -14.75 15.74 -21.47
C GLY A 218 -13.59 16.16 -20.56
N PHE A 219 -12.86 15.20 -19.98
CA PHE A 219 -11.71 15.46 -19.09
C PHE A 219 -10.37 15.24 -19.81
N GLY A 220 -9.38 16.09 -19.50
CA GLY A 220 -8.04 16.07 -20.09
C GLY A 220 -7.13 14.93 -19.61
N ASN A 221 -6.14 14.61 -20.43
CA ASN A 221 -5.31 13.39 -20.42
C ASN A 221 -4.43 13.15 -19.17
N ASP A 222 -4.29 14.12 -18.27
CA ASP A 222 -3.18 14.14 -17.30
C ASP A 222 -3.60 13.78 -15.87
N SER A 223 -4.24 12.62 -15.64
CA SER A 223 -4.97 12.55 -14.38
C SER A 223 -5.34 11.17 -13.77
N LYS A 224 -4.75 10.82 -12.60
CA LYS A 224 -4.96 9.63 -11.72
C LYS A 224 -6.22 9.63 -10.77
N LEU A 225 -7.36 9.08 -11.17
CA LEU A 225 -8.51 8.73 -10.28
C LEU A 225 -9.12 7.43 -10.82
N LEU A 226 -9.93 6.64 -10.12
CA LEU A 226 -10.32 5.31 -10.63
C LEU A 226 -11.82 5.24 -10.90
N ILE A 227 -12.23 5.29 -12.17
CA ILE A 227 -13.55 4.91 -12.64
C ILE A 227 -13.47 3.46 -13.07
N VAL A 228 -14.03 2.56 -12.26
CA VAL A 228 -14.14 1.15 -12.63
C VAL A 228 -15.43 0.96 -13.39
N PHE A 229 -15.35 0.75 -14.70
CA PHE A 229 -16.44 0.16 -15.47
C PHE A 229 -16.35 -1.35 -15.32
N TYR A 230 -17.28 -1.91 -14.55
CA TYR A 230 -17.51 -3.35 -14.55
C TYR A 230 -18.45 -3.66 -15.73
N VAL A 231 -17.87 -4.07 -16.85
CA VAL A 231 -18.65 -4.53 -18.02
C VAL A 231 -18.63 -6.05 -17.99
N GLN A 232 -19.52 -6.63 -17.19
CA GLN A 232 -19.78 -8.06 -17.24
C GLN A 232 -20.64 -8.35 -18.47
N ILE A 233 -19.98 -8.72 -19.57
CA ILE A 233 -20.63 -9.42 -20.66
C ILE A 233 -20.51 -10.90 -20.28
N MET A 234 -21.63 -11.56 -19.98
CA MET A 234 -21.56 -12.99 -19.73
C MET A 234 -21.03 -13.70 -20.98
N PRO A 235 -20.08 -14.62 -20.81
CA PRO A 235 -19.69 -15.54 -21.86
C PRO A 235 -20.74 -16.62 -21.99
N ASP A 236 -20.75 -17.30 -23.13
CA ASP A 236 -21.78 -18.28 -23.52
C ASP A 236 -21.96 -19.46 -22.55
N ASP A 237 -21.09 -19.65 -21.55
CA ASP A 237 -21.01 -20.89 -20.74
C ASP A 237 -21.49 -20.80 -19.28
N PHE A 238 -22.14 -19.72 -18.83
CA PHE A 238 -22.76 -19.73 -17.49
C PHE A 238 -24.11 -20.45 -17.49
N ILE A 239 -24.04 -21.77 -17.43
CA ILE A 239 -25.13 -22.64 -17.01
C ILE A 239 -25.38 -22.39 -15.50
N MET A 240 -26.30 -21.48 -15.16
CA MET A 240 -26.94 -21.55 -13.84
C MET A 240 -28.03 -22.62 -13.91
N GLN A 241 -27.65 -23.87 -13.60
CA GLN A 241 -28.60 -24.93 -13.29
C GLN A 241 -29.32 -24.58 -11.99
N LEU A 242 -30.50 -23.98 -12.08
CA LEU A 242 -31.43 -23.91 -10.97
C LEU A 242 -32.10 -25.29 -10.85
N HIS A 243 -31.46 -26.22 -10.13
CA HIS A 243 -32.18 -27.40 -9.65
C HIS A 243 -33.23 -26.92 -8.64
N ARG A 244 -34.48 -26.80 -9.09
CA ARG A 244 -35.63 -26.78 -8.17
C ARG A 244 -35.68 -28.14 -7.47
N PHE A 245 -35.53 -28.14 -6.15
CA PHE A 245 -36.09 -29.18 -5.29
C PHE A 245 -37.58 -28.90 -5.08
#